data_AF-A0A2U2BCZ7-F1
#
_entry.id   AF-A0A2U2BCZ7-F1
#
_cell.length_a   1.000
_cell.length_b   1.000
_cell.length_c   1.000
_cell.angle_alpha   90.00
_cell.angle_beta   90.00
_cell.angle_gamma   90.00
#
_symmetry.space_group_name_H-M   'P 1'
#
loop_
_entity.id
_entity.type
_entity.pdbx_description
1 polymer ?
#
loop_
_entity_poly.entity_id
_entity_poly.type
_entity_poly.pdbx_seq_one_letter_code
_entity_poly.pdbx_strand_id
1 'polypeptide(L)'
;MKRFFQHFFCGLLSFALFFILFFIADLSVILSGLSGVVLFFICSSFLTSGNESSEQEINSPSDSNVESALSYGFQKLEAIEKKSFGIENESVRTKVGRIYNLGQKILDDIKENPDDFYAARQFFNYYLDATHSILEKYVSLQENRQFLEIADESFRKTEALLDTVEVAYQKQLEKLFEDDVMNLDTELKVLAKTIKTEGF
;
A
#
# COMPACT_ATOMS: atom_id res chain seq x y z
N MET A 1 15.95 -24.67 -6.29
CA MET A 1 16.67 -25.50 -7.29
C MET A 1 16.09 -25.44 -8.71
N LYS A 2 14.77 -25.54 -8.94
CA LYS A 2 14.17 -25.49 -10.30
C LYS A 2 14.45 -24.18 -11.08
N ARG A 3 14.45 -23.02 -10.39
CA ARG A 3 14.74 -21.70 -11.01
C ARG A 3 16.19 -21.56 -11.49
N PHE A 4 17.14 -22.11 -10.74
CA PHE A 4 18.56 -22.08 -11.12
C PHE A 4 18.83 -22.86 -12.41
N PHE A 5 18.14 -23.99 -12.59
CA PHE A 5 18.25 -24.80 -13.80
C PHE A 5 17.65 -24.10 -15.03
N GLN A 6 16.59 -23.32 -14.85
CA GLN A 6 15.91 -22.59 -15.92
C GLN A 6 16.75 -21.40 -16.44
N HIS A 7 17.47 -20.71 -15.56
CA HIS A 7 18.42 -19.66 -15.95
C HIS A 7 19.65 -20.23 -16.69
N PHE A 8 20.14 -21.40 -16.27
CA PHE A 8 21.24 -22.10 -16.96
C PHE A 8 20.83 -22.55 -18.37
N PHE A 9 19.63 -23.10 -18.54
CA PHE A 9 19.15 -23.61 -19.84
C PHE A 9 18.89 -22.48 -20.85
N CYS A 10 18.39 -21.34 -20.39
CA CYS A 10 18.09 -20.18 -21.25
C CYS A 10 19.37 -19.44 -21.71
N GLY A 11 20.39 -19.38 -20.85
CA GLY A 11 21.72 -18.87 -21.23
C GLY A 11 22.40 -19.75 -22.28
N LEU A 12 22.29 -21.07 -22.14
CA LEU A 12 22.90 -22.02 -23.08
C LEU A 12 22.23 -21.99 -24.46
N LEU A 13 20.90 -21.82 -24.51
CA LEU A 13 20.13 -21.69 -25.76
C LEU A 13 20.44 -20.38 -26.50
N SER A 14 20.63 -19.28 -25.76
CA SER A 14 21.00 -17.99 -26.34
C SER A 14 22.43 -17.98 -26.88
N PHE A 15 23.35 -18.66 -26.19
CA PHE A 15 24.73 -18.84 -26.64
C PHE A 15 24.81 -19.69 -27.92
N ALA A 16 23.98 -20.75 -28.02
CA ALA A 16 23.88 -21.59 -29.20
C ALA A 16 23.32 -20.82 -30.42
N LEU A 17 22.28 -20.01 -30.21
CA LEU A 17 21.69 -19.16 -31.26
C LEU A 17 22.69 -18.10 -31.75
N PHE A 18 23.48 -17.50 -30.85
CA PHE A 18 24.52 -16.55 -31.21
C PHE A 18 25.63 -17.18 -32.07
N PHE A 19 26.07 -18.39 -31.72
CA PHE A 19 27.08 -19.13 -32.50
C PHE A 19 26.58 -19.53 -33.89
N ILE A 20 25.31 -19.92 -34.01
CA ILE A 20 24.67 -20.30 -35.28
C ILE A 20 24.53 -19.07 -36.20
N LEU A 21 24.15 -17.92 -35.65
CA LEU A 21 24.01 -16.67 -36.40
C LEU A 21 25.39 -16.11 -36.83
N PHE A 22 26.42 -16.32 -36.02
CA PHE A 22 27.80 -15.93 -36.32
C PHE A 22 28.39 -16.68 -37.53
N PHE A 23 28.05 -17.96 -37.71
CA PHE A 23 28.61 -18.81 -38.77
C PHE A 23 28.05 -18.52 -40.17
N ILE A 24 26.93 -17.80 -40.30
CA ILE A 24 26.23 -17.54 -41.57
C ILE A 24 26.62 -16.20 -42.23
N ALA A 25 27.25 -15.26 -41.50
CA ALA A 25 27.31 -13.85 -41.93
C ALA A 25 28.71 -13.26 -42.18
N ASP A 26 29.82 -14.00 -42.02
CA ASP A 26 31.22 -13.56 -42.29
C ASP A 26 31.53 -12.09 -41.91
N LEU A 27 31.10 -11.67 -40.72
CA LEU A 27 31.31 -10.32 -40.20
C LEU A 27 32.34 -10.34 -39.06
N SER A 28 33.28 -9.39 -39.09
CA SER A 28 34.49 -9.40 -38.25
C SER A 28 34.20 -9.55 -36.75
N VAL A 29 34.92 -10.50 -36.13
CA VAL A 29 34.78 -11.02 -34.74
C VAL A 29 34.62 -9.93 -33.66
N ILE A 30 35.16 -8.74 -33.90
CA ILE A 30 35.19 -7.64 -32.93
C ILE A 30 33.84 -6.89 -32.87
N LEU A 31 33.15 -6.75 -34.01
CA LEU A 31 31.84 -6.07 -34.06
C LEU A 31 30.71 -6.93 -33.51
N SER A 32 30.77 -8.26 -33.66
CA SER A 32 29.76 -9.18 -33.09
C SER A 32 29.89 -9.33 -31.58
N GLY A 33 31.11 -9.27 -31.04
CA GLY A 33 31.35 -9.29 -29.60
C GLY A 33 30.76 -8.07 -28.89
N LEU A 34 30.89 -6.88 -29.50
CA LEU A 34 30.34 -5.64 -28.95
C LEU A 34 28.82 -5.60 -28.98
N SER A 35 28.18 -6.07 -30.06
CA SER A 35 26.72 -6.10 -30.14
C SER A 35 26.10 -7.09 -29.15
N GLY A 36 26.76 -8.22 -28.88
CA GLY A 36 26.32 -9.20 -27.88
C GLY A 36 26.33 -8.64 -26.45
N VAL A 37 27.38 -7.89 -26.07
CA VAL A 37 27.48 -7.26 -24.73
C VAL A 37 26.45 -6.13 -24.57
N VAL A 38 26.23 -5.35 -25.63
CA VAL A 38 25.20 -4.29 -25.64
C VAL A 38 23.79 -4.87 -25.55
N LEU A 39 23.48 -5.92 -26.31
CA LEU A 39 22.19 -6.61 -26.24
C LEU A 39 21.99 -7.31 -24.89
N PHE A 40 23.03 -7.88 -24.29
CA PHE A 40 22.96 -8.46 -22.95
C PHE A 40 22.66 -7.40 -21.88
N PHE A 41 23.29 -6.23 -21.95
CA PHE A 41 23.01 -5.11 -21.02
C PHE A 41 21.64 -4.47 -21.24
N ILE A 42 21.19 -4.35 -22.50
CA ILE A 42 19.86 -3.83 -22.82
C ILE A 42 18.78 -4.83 -22.40
N CYS A 43 18.98 -6.13 -22.68
CA CYS A 43 18.05 -7.19 -22.30
C CYS A 43 18.02 -7.43 -20.79
N SER A 44 19.17 -7.38 -20.11
CA SER A 44 19.21 -7.44 -18.65
C SER A 44 18.56 -6.23 -18.02
N SER A 45 18.78 -5.01 -18.53
CA SER A 45 18.11 -3.81 -18.02
C SER A 45 16.58 -3.86 -18.23
N PHE A 46 16.11 -4.37 -19.38
CA PHE A 46 14.68 -4.45 -19.67
C PHE A 46 13.94 -5.60 -18.95
N LEU A 47 14.61 -6.74 -18.69
CA LEU A 47 14.01 -7.83 -17.89
C LEU A 47 14.13 -7.60 -16.37
N THR A 48 15.09 -6.81 -15.92
CA THR A 48 15.19 -6.42 -14.49
C THR A 48 14.25 -5.25 -14.18
N SER A 49 13.89 -4.43 -15.17
CA SER A 49 12.92 -3.33 -15.01
C SER A 49 11.44 -3.78 -15.07
N GLY A 50 11.16 -5.07 -15.33
CA GLY A 50 9.81 -5.58 -15.57
C GLY A 50 9.24 -6.49 -14.48
N ASN A 51 9.99 -6.77 -13.42
CA ASN A 51 9.44 -7.50 -12.28
C ASN A 51 10.28 -7.30 -11.02
N GLU A 52 10.50 -6.04 -10.65
CA GLU A 52 10.51 -5.68 -9.23
C GLU A 52 9.07 -5.77 -8.71
N SER A 53 8.51 -6.98 -8.74
CA SER A 53 7.72 -7.44 -7.61
C SER A 53 8.71 -7.48 -6.44
N SER A 54 9.02 -6.28 -5.97
CA SER A 54 9.66 -6.03 -4.71
C SER A 54 8.84 -6.88 -3.76
N GLU A 55 9.46 -7.96 -3.31
CA GLU A 55 9.20 -8.51 -2.01
C GLU A 55 9.55 -7.36 -1.06
N GLN A 56 8.62 -6.39 -1.00
CA GLN A 56 8.66 -5.30 -0.07
C GLN A 56 8.46 -6.04 1.24
N GLU A 57 9.58 -6.33 1.91
CA GLU A 57 9.61 -6.74 3.30
C GLU A 57 8.51 -5.94 3.96
N ILE A 58 7.49 -6.67 4.41
CA ILE A 58 6.40 -6.16 5.19
C ILE A 58 7.08 -5.60 6.43
N ASN A 59 7.43 -4.31 6.39
CA ASN A 59 7.76 -3.52 7.55
C ASN A 59 6.46 -3.23 8.29
N SER A 60 5.63 -4.25 8.49
CA SER A 60 4.72 -4.28 9.61
C SER A 60 5.64 -4.31 10.83
N PRO A 61 5.54 -3.34 11.73
CA PRO A 61 6.27 -3.37 12.99
C PRO A 61 5.97 -4.71 13.66
N SER A 62 6.97 -5.58 13.68
CA SER A 62 6.96 -6.79 14.49
C SER A 62 6.93 -6.37 15.96
N ASP A 63 5.72 -6.18 16.49
CA ASP A 63 5.28 -6.31 17.89
C ASP A 63 6.12 -5.73 19.04
N SER A 64 7.03 -4.79 18.82
CA SER A 64 7.85 -4.28 19.94
C SER A 64 8.11 -2.77 19.97
N ASN A 65 7.69 -2.00 18.96
CA ASN A 65 7.94 -0.56 18.97
C ASN A 65 6.76 0.26 18.41
N VAL A 66 5.98 0.84 19.32
CA VAL A 66 4.86 1.76 19.01
C VAL A 66 5.36 2.96 18.22
N GLU A 67 6.55 3.50 18.53
CA GLU A 67 7.14 4.64 17.81
C GLU A 67 7.42 4.30 16.34
N SER A 68 7.98 3.13 16.08
CA SER A 68 8.19 2.64 14.71
C SER A 68 6.88 2.49 13.96
N ALA A 69 5.83 2.02 14.64
CA ALA A 69 4.51 1.87 14.05
C ALA A 69 3.85 3.21 13.73
N LEU A 70 3.93 4.18 14.65
CA LEU A 70 3.45 5.53 14.43
C LEU A 70 4.17 6.20 13.26
N SER A 71 5.51 6.12 13.22
CA SER A 71 6.32 6.64 12.12
C SER A 71 5.91 6.02 10.77
N TYR A 72 5.75 4.70 10.73
CA TYR A 72 5.23 3.99 9.56
C TYR A 72 3.83 4.48 9.18
N GLY A 73 2.94 4.61 10.17
CA GLY A 73 1.57 5.07 9.99
C GLY A 73 1.49 6.46 9.37
N PHE A 74 2.20 7.42 9.94
CA PHE A 74 2.24 8.80 9.44
C PHE A 74 2.82 8.86 8.03
N GLN A 75 3.90 8.12 7.75
CA GLN A 75 4.48 8.06 6.40
C GLN A 75 3.47 7.50 5.37
N LYS A 76 2.77 6.42 5.71
CA LYS A 76 1.75 5.83 4.83
C LYS A 76 0.58 6.76 4.59
N LEU A 77 0.16 7.48 5.63
CA LEU A 77 -0.92 8.44 5.54
C LEU A 77 -0.55 9.65 4.68
N GLU A 78 0.67 10.14 4.77
CA GLU A 78 1.20 11.18 3.89
C GLU A 78 1.27 10.70 2.43
N ALA A 79 1.66 9.45 2.18
CA ALA A 79 1.64 8.87 0.84
C ALA A 79 0.22 8.77 0.25
N ILE A 80 -0.77 8.42 1.10
CA ILE A 80 -2.19 8.42 0.73
C ILE A 80 -2.66 9.83 0.35
N GLU A 81 -2.32 10.84 1.15
CA GLU A 81 -2.65 12.24 0.87
C GLU A 81 -2.03 12.72 -0.44
N LYS A 82 -0.74 12.44 -0.65
CA LYS A 82 -0.03 12.81 -1.89
C LYS A 82 -0.69 12.20 -3.13
N LYS A 83 -1.06 10.91 -3.07
CA LYS A 83 -1.78 10.25 -4.17
C LYS A 83 -3.17 10.87 -4.40
N SER A 84 -3.84 11.40 -3.37
CA SER A 84 -5.15 12.02 -3.50
C SER A 84 -5.14 13.25 -4.43
N PHE A 85 -4.01 13.98 -4.51
CA PHE A 85 -3.88 15.12 -5.41
C PHE A 85 -3.88 14.74 -6.89
N GLY A 86 -3.51 13.50 -7.23
CA GLY A 86 -3.54 12.97 -8.60
C GLY A 86 -4.92 12.48 -9.06
N ILE A 87 -5.91 12.46 -8.17
CA ILE A 87 -7.27 11.99 -8.47
C ILE A 87 -8.05 13.09 -9.19
N GLU A 88 -8.58 12.82 -10.38
CA GLU A 88 -9.37 13.81 -11.14
C GLU A 88 -10.80 13.96 -10.59
N ASN A 89 -11.40 12.85 -10.13
CA ASN A 89 -12.75 12.83 -9.60
C ASN A 89 -12.83 13.49 -8.21
N GLU A 90 -13.45 14.67 -8.12
CA GLU A 90 -13.58 15.44 -6.88
C GLU A 90 -14.28 14.67 -5.74
N SER A 91 -15.29 13.87 -6.06
CA SER A 91 -16.02 13.08 -5.05
C SER A 91 -15.11 12.04 -4.40
N VAL A 92 -14.25 11.41 -5.22
CA VAL A 92 -13.27 10.43 -4.75
C VAL A 92 -12.17 11.12 -3.96
N ARG A 93 -11.64 12.25 -4.44
CA ARG A 93 -10.65 13.06 -3.70
C ARG A 93 -11.19 13.48 -2.32
N THR A 94 -12.43 13.96 -2.25
CA THR A 94 -13.08 14.32 -0.98
C THR A 94 -13.19 13.11 -0.04
N LYS A 95 -13.56 11.93 -0.57
CA LYS A 95 -13.64 10.69 0.19
C LYS A 95 -12.28 10.28 0.76
N VAL A 96 -11.22 10.34 -0.04
CA VAL A 96 -9.85 10.08 0.42
C VAL A 96 -9.42 11.07 1.49
N GLY A 97 -9.80 12.35 1.37
CA GLY A 97 -9.57 13.34 2.43
C GLY A 97 -10.23 12.97 3.75
N ARG A 98 -11.44 12.40 3.74
CA ARG A 98 -12.09 11.90 4.96
C ARG A 98 -11.35 10.70 5.55
N ILE A 99 -10.95 9.73 4.72
CA ILE A 99 -10.13 8.58 5.15
C ILE A 99 -8.81 9.05 5.78
N TYR A 100 -8.15 10.03 5.15
CA TYR A 100 -6.93 10.65 5.68
C TYR A 100 -7.16 11.25 7.07
N ASN A 101 -8.19 12.08 7.23
CA ASN A 101 -8.51 12.70 8.51
C ASN A 101 -8.84 11.67 9.60
N LEU A 102 -9.53 10.58 9.27
CA LEU A 102 -9.78 9.48 10.21
C LEU A 102 -8.47 8.79 10.60
N GLY A 103 -7.58 8.53 9.63
CA GLY A 103 -6.27 7.96 9.88
C GLY A 103 -5.40 8.84 10.78
N GLN A 104 -5.44 10.16 10.60
CA GLN A 104 -4.71 11.10 11.46
C GLN A 104 -5.19 10.99 12.90
N LYS A 105 -6.51 11.02 13.12
CA LYS A 105 -7.08 10.89 14.47
C LYS A 105 -6.68 9.58 15.14
N ILE A 106 -6.68 8.47 14.41
CA ILE A 106 -6.23 7.16 14.94
C ILE A 106 -4.76 7.25 15.39
N LEU A 107 -3.89 7.81 14.56
CA LEU A 107 -2.46 7.91 14.88
C LEU A 107 -2.15 8.90 16.00
N ASP A 108 -2.86 10.03 16.04
CA ASP A 108 -2.72 11.03 17.09
C ASP A 108 -3.19 10.48 18.44
N ASP A 109 -4.31 9.74 18.46
CA ASP A 109 -4.81 9.06 19.66
C ASP A 109 -3.80 8.04 20.21
N ILE A 110 -3.24 7.17 19.35
CA ILE A 110 -2.22 6.19 19.78
C ILE A 110 -0.91 6.86 20.22
N LYS A 111 -0.61 8.05 19.69
CA LYS A 111 0.55 8.84 20.13
C LYS A 111 0.33 9.43 21.53
N GLU A 112 -0.89 9.82 21.85
CA GLU A 112 -1.28 10.30 23.19
C GLU A 112 -1.41 9.13 24.18
N ASN A 113 -1.97 8.00 23.73
CA ASN A 113 -2.25 6.80 24.50
C ASN A 113 -1.57 5.56 23.85
N PRO A 114 -0.27 5.32 24.09
CA PRO A 114 0.46 4.21 23.46
C PRO A 114 -0.11 2.81 23.75
N ASP A 115 -0.87 2.65 24.82
CA ASP A 115 -1.51 1.37 25.20
C ASP A 115 -2.59 0.95 24.19
N ASP A 116 -3.21 1.91 23.49
CA ASP A 116 -4.25 1.68 22.48
C ASP A 116 -3.70 1.12 21.16
N PHE A 117 -2.37 1.09 21.01
CA PHE A 117 -1.68 0.48 19.89
C PHE A 117 -2.17 -0.95 19.62
N TYR A 118 -2.38 -1.75 20.66
CA TYR A 118 -2.85 -3.13 20.52
C TYR A 118 -4.27 -3.21 19.96
N ALA A 119 -5.15 -2.28 20.36
CA ALA A 119 -6.52 -2.20 19.86
C ALA A 119 -6.57 -1.77 18.38
N ALA A 120 -5.57 -1.01 17.94
CA ALA A 120 -5.37 -0.52 16.57
C ALA A 120 -4.45 -1.37 15.69
N ARG A 121 -3.98 -2.53 16.13
CA ARG A 121 -3.02 -3.34 15.36
C ARG A 121 -3.46 -3.66 13.91
N GLN A 122 -4.75 -3.86 13.69
CA GLN A 122 -5.30 -4.12 12.36
C GLN A 122 -5.20 -2.91 11.42
N PHE A 123 -5.24 -1.70 11.97
CA PHE A 123 -5.03 -0.46 11.23
C PHE A 123 -3.64 -0.45 10.58
N PHE A 124 -2.60 -0.69 11.37
CA PHE A 124 -1.21 -0.71 10.91
C PHE A 124 -0.93 -1.87 9.96
N ASN A 125 -1.45 -3.07 10.27
CA ASN A 125 -1.08 -4.28 9.57
C ASN A 125 -1.83 -4.48 8.24
N TYR A 126 -2.95 -3.77 8.03
CA TYR A 126 -3.80 -4.05 6.88
C TYR A 126 -4.47 -2.80 6.31
N TYR A 127 -5.11 -1.95 7.13
CA TYR A 127 -5.94 -0.87 6.61
C TYR A 127 -5.14 0.19 5.87
N LEU A 128 -3.97 0.60 6.38
CA LEU A 128 -3.09 1.57 5.71
C LEU A 128 -2.62 1.06 4.34
N ASP A 129 -2.11 -0.17 4.29
CA ASP A 129 -1.58 -0.76 3.05
C ASP A 129 -2.66 -1.05 2.02
N ALA A 130 -3.82 -1.55 2.46
CA ALA A 130 -4.96 -1.74 1.59
C ALA A 130 -5.38 -0.40 0.96
N THR A 131 -5.49 0.66 1.76
CA THR A 131 -5.87 2.00 1.29
C THR A 131 -4.87 2.52 0.26
N HIS A 132 -3.58 2.46 0.56
CA HIS A 132 -2.53 2.87 -0.36
C HIS A 132 -2.59 2.09 -1.69
N SER A 133 -2.74 0.76 -1.64
CA SER A 133 -2.83 -0.09 -2.83
C SER A 133 -4.08 0.21 -3.68
N ILE A 134 -5.20 0.51 -3.04
CA ILE A 134 -6.45 0.88 -3.73
C ILE A 134 -6.24 2.19 -4.50
N LEU A 135 -5.66 3.21 -3.88
CA LEU A 135 -5.43 4.50 -4.51
C LEU A 135 -4.40 4.44 -5.62
N GLU A 136 -3.35 3.65 -5.44
CA GLU A 136 -2.36 3.39 -6.48
C GLU A 136 -2.99 2.78 -7.74
N LYS A 137 -3.85 1.77 -7.56
CA LYS A 137 -4.60 1.17 -8.66
C LYS A 137 -5.58 2.15 -9.28
N TYR A 138 -6.26 2.98 -8.49
CA TYR A 138 -7.19 3.99 -8.99
C TYR A 138 -6.49 4.99 -9.92
N VAL A 139 -5.38 5.57 -9.48
CA VAL A 139 -4.61 6.54 -10.27
C VAL A 139 -4.05 5.88 -11.54
N SER A 140 -3.53 4.67 -11.44
CA SER A 140 -3.04 3.92 -12.61
C SER A 140 -4.15 3.63 -13.63
N LEU A 141 -5.36 3.29 -13.17
CA LEU A 141 -6.53 3.10 -14.05
C LEU A 141 -6.96 4.43 -14.71
N GLN A 142 -6.87 5.53 -13.98
CA GLN A 142 -7.20 6.88 -14.49
C GLN A 142 -6.29 7.26 -15.66
N GLU A 143 -4.98 7.08 -15.53
CA GLU A 143 -4.00 7.38 -16.57
C GLU A 143 -4.22 6.57 -17.86
N ASN A 144 -4.72 5.33 -17.72
CA ASN A 144 -4.92 4.41 -18.83
C ASN A 144 -6.37 4.35 -19.33
N ARG A 145 -7.26 5.23 -18.83
CA ARG A 145 -8.71 5.18 -19.08
C ARG A 145 -9.09 5.11 -20.57
N GLN A 146 -8.37 5.84 -21.42
CA GLN A 146 -8.62 5.89 -22.87
C GLN A 146 -8.36 4.56 -23.61
N PHE A 147 -7.63 3.62 -23.00
CA PHE A 147 -7.26 2.34 -23.60
C PHE A 147 -8.04 1.15 -23.00
N LEU A 148 -8.93 1.40 -22.04
CA LEU A 148 -9.58 0.38 -21.22
C LEU A 148 -11.11 0.43 -21.42
N GLU A 149 -11.65 -0.45 -22.27
CA GLU A 149 -13.10 -0.57 -22.50
C GLU A 149 -13.89 -1.01 -21.23
N ILE A 150 -13.22 -1.62 -20.24
CA ILE A 150 -13.80 -2.13 -18.98
C ILE A 150 -13.55 -1.15 -17.80
N ALA A 151 -13.02 0.06 -18.04
CA ALA A 151 -12.56 0.94 -16.97
C ALA A 151 -13.68 1.38 -16.01
N ASP A 152 -14.88 1.68 -16.51
CA ASP A 152 -15.95 2.28 -15.69
C ASP A 152 -16.45 1.32 -14.58
N GLU A 153 -16.54 0.01 -14.85
CA GLU A 153 -16.90 -0.96 -13.80
C GLU A 153 -15.81 -1.05 -12.73
N SER A 154 -14.54 -1.03 -13.15
CA SER A 154 -13.39 -1.08 -12.25
C SER A 154 -13.31 0.17 -11.37
N PHE A 155 -13.58 1.35 -11.92
CA PHE A 155 -13.70 2.58 -11.15
C PHE A 155 -14.82 2.49 -10.12
N ARG A 156 -16.03 2.11 -10.52
CA ARG A 156 -17.16 1.97 -9.60
C ARG A 156 -16.87 1.00 -8.45
N LYS A 157 -16.24 -0.15 -8.74
CA LYS A 157 -15.82 -1.10 -7.70
C LYS A 157 -14.79 -0.50 -6.74
N THR A 158 -13.84 0.25 -7.28
CA THR A 158 -12.79 0.89 -6.48
C THR A 158 -13.35 1.99 -5.60
N GLU A 159 -14.27 2.80 -6.12
CA GLU A 159 -14.97 3.86 -5.37
C GLU A 159 -15.82 3.30 -4.23
N ALA A 160 -16.51 2.18 -4.45
CA ALA A 160 -17.27 1.46 -3.42
C ALA A 160 -16.35 0.80 -2.37
N LEU A 161 -15.17 0.34 -2.78
CA LEU A 161 -14.18 -0.19 -1.85
C LEU A 161 -13.63 0.92 -0.93
N LEU A 162 -13.44 2.13 -1.45
CA LEU A 162 -13.07 3.29 -0.63
C LEU A 162 -14.14 3.62 0.41
N ASP A 163 -15.44 3.46 0.12
CA ASP A 163 -16.49 3.60 1.14
C ASP A 163 -16.33 2.58 2.27
N THR A 164 -15.98 1.34 1.90
CA THR A 164 -15.75 0.27 2.88
C THR A 164 -14.54 0.58 3.76
N VAL A 165 -13.48 1.14 3.16
CA VAL A 165 -12.29 1.60 3.89
C VAL A 165 -12.62 2.74 4.85
N GLU A 166 -13.40 3.73 4.41
CA GLU A 166 -13.84 4.84 5.28
C GLU A 166 -14.58 4.32 6.51
N VAL A 167 -15.51 3.38 6.33
CA VAL A 167 -16.23 2.73 7.44
C VAL A 167 -15.29 1.93 8.35
N ALA A 168 -14.29 1.24 7.79
CA ALA A 168 -13.33 0.49 8.59
C ALA A 168 -12.48 1.41 9.48
N TYR A 169 -12.03 2.55 8.95
CA TYR A 169 -11.29 3.56 9.73
C TYR A 169 -12.18 4.17 10.81
N GLN A 170 -13.42 4.52 10.48
CA GLN A 170 -14.38 5.05 11.44
C GLN A 170 -14.61 4.07 12.61
N LYS A 171 -14.84 2.79 12.31
CA LYS A 171 -15.01 1.75 13.34
C LYS A 171 -13.75 1.52 14.16
N GLN A 172 -12.59 1.60 13.54
CA GLN A 172 -11.33 1.48 14.26
C GLN A 172 -11.14 2.64 15.22
N LEU A 173 -11.48 3.86 14.82
CA LEU A 173 -11.45 5.04 15.69
C LEU A 173 -12.47 4.91 16.83
N GLU A 174 -13.71 4.53 16.53
CA GLU A 174 -14.76 4.30 17.55
C GLU A 174 -14.32 3.29 18.62
N LYS A 175 -13.63 2.23 18.21
CA LYS A 175 -13.11 1.21 19.13
C LYS A 175 -12.07 1.77 20.10
N LEU A 176 -11.28 2.77 19.71
CA LEU A 176 -10.29 3.40 20.60
C LEU A 176 -10.98 4.22 21.71
N PHE A 177 -12.12 4.84 21.39
CA PHE A 177 -12.91 5.61 22.35
C PHE A 177 -13.99 4.80 23.09
N GLU A 178 -14.09 3.49 22.86
CA GLU A 178 -15.17 2.66 23.43
C GLU A 178 -15.10 2.63 24.97
N ASP A 179 -13.90 2.44 25.51
CA ASP A 179 -13.67 2.39 26.95
C ASP A 179 -13.90 3.77 27.60
N ASP A 180 -13.47 4.86 26.96
CA ASP A 180 -13.70 6.23 27.42
C ASP A 180 -15.19 6.57 27.53
N VAL A 181 -15.98 6.17 26.52
CA VAL A 181 -17.43 6.36 26.52
C VAL A 181 -18.09 5.57 27.65
N MET A 182 -17.65 4.32 27.88
CA MET A 182 -18.16 3.49 28.97
C MET A 182 -17.81 4.05 30.36
N ASN A 183 -16.59 4.55 30.51
CA ASN A 183 -16.11 5.18 31.74
C ASN A 183 -16.93 6.42 32.06
N LEU A 184 -17.15 7.30 31.08
CA LEU A 184 -17.97 8.50 31.24
C LEU A 184 -19.41 8.16 31.67
N ASP A 185 -20.05 7.16 31.05
CA ASP A 185 -21.42 6.76 31.40
C ASP A 185 -21.51 6.22 32.85
N THR A 186 -20.44 5.58 33.33
CA THR A 186 -20.32 5.12 34.72
C THR A 186 -20.14 6.29 35.68
N GLU A 187 -19.26 7.24 35.36
CA GLU A 187 -19.04 8.44 36.17
C GLU A 187 -20.31 9.29 36.28
N LEU A 188 -21.04 9.47 35.18
CA LEU A 188 -22.33 10.17 35.17
C LEU A 188 -23.37 9.48 36.06
N LYS A 189 -23.44 8.14 36.05
CA LYS A 189 -24.34 7.38 36.94
C LYS A 189 -23.96 7.54 38.41
N VAL A 190 -22.67 7.50 38.73
CA VAL A 190 -22.18 7.72 40.10
C VAL A 190 -22.52 9.14 40.55
N LEU A 191 -22.23 10.14 39.73
CA LEU A 191 -22.56 11.54 40.01
C LEU A 191 -24.06 11.73 40.23
N ALA A 192 -24.90 11.21 39.33
CA ALA A 192 -26.36 11.28 39.46
C ALA A 192 -26.86 10.60 40.74
N LYS A 193 -26.25 9.47 41.13
CA LYS A 193 -26.57 8.76 42.39
C LYS A 193 -26.17 9.59 43.60
N THR A 194 -25.00 10.23 43.59
CA THR A 194 -24.53 11.09 44.67
C THR A 194 -25.46 12.29 44.86
N ILE A 195 -25.79 13.02 43.78
CA ILE A 195 -26.74 14.15 43.80
C ILE A 195 -28.09 13.73 44.42
N LYS A 196 -28.64 12.59 43.96
CA LYS A 196 -29.90 12.05 44.49
C LYS A 196 -29.81 11.64 45.96
N THR A 197 -28.64 11.21 46.43
CA THR A 197 -28.42 10.78 47.82
C THR A 197 -28.20 11.98 48.75
N GLU A 198 -27.60 13.06 48.24
CA GLU A 198 -27.37 14.32 48.97
C GLU A 198 -28.61 15.24 49.01
N GLY A 199 -29.72 14.86 48.37
CA GLY A 199 -31.02 15.51 48.54
C GLY A 199 -31.32 16.64 47.55
N PHE A 200 -30.69 16.64 46.38
CA PHE A 200 -31.09 17.45 45.23
C PHE A 200 -32.00 16.68 44.27
#